data_AF-A0A6A0IDZ0-F1
#
_entry.id   AF-A0A6A0IDZ0-F1
#
_cell.length_a   1.000
_cell.length_b   1.000
_cell.length_c   1.000
_cell.angle_alpha   90.00
_cell.angle_beta   90.00
_cell.angle_gamma   90.00
#
_symmetry.space_group_name_H-M   'P 1'
#
loop_
_entity.id
_entity.type
_entity.pdbx_description
1 polymer ?
#
loop_
_entity_poly.entity_id
_entity_poly.type
_entity_poly.pdbx_seq_one_letter_code
_entity_poly.pdbx_strand_id
1 'polypeptide(L)'
;MRKHTKALLALVAVLALAQVLHAAGVVSYQGRIDVGGSAYTGTAYVKFAVVDQAGTTSYWSNDGTSAGGGEPTAAVQVSVSGGLFEVLLGDTTVPNMTVPLTGAEFGAGDRSLRVWLSTDNVTFTQMVPDRRLASAPTALQTVQSGDGSGITNINASQITSGTLDDARLSANVALLNRSPQGFTGQNRFGDTATFAGNETFQTPIVATSTKIGGTPSGPETTVFKVDRSGGLLATGFVQDVGNTTGCAAYIPATGAGTRLMWHPCRGSLRFGRVPVGAPTAWDDANMDDFTFAGGNQVIASNYGAFAYGDQVTVSSTVGVGFGSGVTVSGTAGFSAGASNVCSGFACTAIGYTTTAGGQGSVALGYRTAACGDYSVAIGYRASTNSTVASPGPPVNPCSAGTNHTGAFVFGDESTTTSFNAVADNEFAARAAGGFRFRTNAALTTGCNLPAGSGVFSCASTREVKENFAEVDGEEVLGKLASVPVVRWSYIGDESRAAHLGPMAEDFKAAFDLGDSDKTIGVQDLSGVALVAAQALEKRTRAMVEENARLKSENRELEERLARIEERLGLR
;
A
#
# COMPACT_ATOMS: atom_id res chain seq x y z
N MET A 1 30.94 42.91 10.69
CA MET A 1 31.89 43.92 10.15
C MET A 1 31.34 45.32 10.40
N ARG A 2 32.20 46.31 10.71
CA ARG A 2 31.85 47.74 10.64
C ARG A 2 31.68 48.17 9.17
N LYS A 3 30.78 49.12 8.88
CA LYS A 3 31.13 50.52 8.52
C LYS A 3 29.89 51.37 8.15
N HIS A 4 29.88 52.60 8.66
CA HIS A 4 29.06 53.74 8.22
C HIS A 4 29.55 54.26 6.83
N THR A 5 28.98 55.26 6.13
CA THR A 5 28.11 56.39 6.54
C THR A 5 27.36 56.99 5.32
N LYS A 6 26.35 57.84 5.60
CA LYS A 6 25.66 58.84 4.74
C LYS A 6 24.45 58.34 3.94
N ALA A 7 23.52 59.19 3.47
CA ALA A 7 22.85 60.41 3.99
C ALA A 7 22.29 61.29 2.83
N LEU A 8 20.96 61.36 2.68
CA LEU A 8 20.13 62.49 2.20
C LEU A 8 18.66 61.98 2.26
N LEU A 9 17.76 62.45 3.14
CA LEU A 9 17.14 63.78 3.29
C LEU A 9 16.21 64.17 2.13
N ALA A 10 14.90 63.85 2.25
CA ALA A 10 13.80 64.52 1.55
C ALA A 10 12.47 64.35 2.31
N LEU A 11 12.03 65.45 2.91
CA LEU A 11 10.78 65.65 3.64
C LEU A 11 9.55 65.52 2.71
N VAL A 12 8.54 64.71 3.07
CA VAL A 12 7.18 64.80 2.50
C VAL A 12 6.16 64.77 3.63
N ALA A 13 6.01 65.89 4.32
CA ALA A 13 4.83 66.18 5.11
C ALA A 13 3.78 66.79 4.18
N VAL A 14 2.69 66.07 3.91
CA VAL A 14 1.55 66.60 3.15
C VAL A 14 0.82 67.60 4.02
N LEU A 15 1.27 68.86 3.98
CA LEU A 15 0.57 69.97 4.59
C LEU A 15 -0.67 70.25 3.74
N ALA A 16 -1.84 69.85 4.25
CA ALA A 16 -3.11 70.16 3.62
C ALA A 16 -3.32 71.68 3.61
N LEU A 17 -2.99 72.31 2.48
CA LEU A 17 -3.20 73.73 2.27
C LEU A 17 -4.70 73.96 2.07
N ALA A 18 -5.43 74.08 3.19
CA ALA A 18 -6.79 74.57 3.19
C ALA A 18 -6.79 76.01 2.67
N GLN A 19 -7.01 76.16 1.36
CA GLN A 19 -7.23 77.46 0.75
C GLN A 19 -8.55 78.02 1.28
N VAL A 20 -8.47 78.79 2.36
CA VAL A 20 -9.58 79.65 2.79
C VAL A 20 -9.68 80.75 1.74
N LEU A 21 -10.50 80.47 0.73
CA LEU A 21 -10.88 81.40 -0.32
C LEU A 21 -11.71 82.52 0.32
N HIS A 22 -11.02 83.51 0.87
CA HIS A 22 -11.64 84.73 1.37
C HIS A 22 -12.18 85.50 0.16
N ALA A 23 -13.45 85.27 -0.16
CA ALA A 23 -14.19 86.21 -0.99
C ALA A 23 -14.12 87.58 -0.29
N ALA A 24 -13.56 88.58 -0.97
CA ALA A 24 -13.50 89.94 -0.47
C ALA A 24 -14.93 90.43 -0.23
N GLY A 25 -15.33 90.53 1.04
CA GLY A 25 -16.71 90.76 1.48
C GLY A 25 -17.16 92.21 1.33
N VAL A 26 -16.90 92.83 0.17
CA VAL A 26 -17.27 94.23 -0.06
C VAL A 26 -18.78 94.39 -0.12
N VAL A 27 -19.29 95.42 0.56
CA VAL A 27 -20.73 95.75 0.58
C VAL A 27 -20.93 97.15 0.01
N SER A 28 -21.66 97.27 -1.09
CA SER A 28 -22.06 98.60 -1.61
C SER A 28 -22.97 99.30 -0.60
N TYR A 29 -22.61 100.53 -0.27
CA TYR A 29 -23.43 101.48 0.46
C TYR A 29 -23.64 102.74 -0.38
N GLN A 30 -24.89 103.16 -0.50
CA GLN A 30 -25.30 104.36 -1.22
C GLN A 30 -26.01 105.33 -0.27
N GLY A 31 -25.62 106.61 -0.30
CA GLY A 31 -26.15 107.64 0.59
C GLY A 31 -26.54 108.92 -0.16
N ARG A 32 -27.40 109.73 0.47
CA ARG A 32 -27.76 111.08 0.00
C ARG A 32 -27.38 112.13 1.05
N ILE A 33 -26.85 113.25 0.57
CA ILE A 33 -26.39 114.40 1.35
C ILE A 33 -27.10 115.66 0.83
N ASP A 34 -27.86 116.31 1.72
CA ASP A 34 -28.46 117.62 1.48
C ASP A 34 -27.92 118.60 2.54
N VAL A 35 -27.51 119.80 2.12
CA VAL A 35 -27.02 120.87 3.00
C VAL A 35 -27.95 122.07 2.86
N GLY A 36 -28.54 122.53 3.97
CA GLY A 36 -29.51 123.63 3.96
C GLY A 36 -30.77 123.38 3.11
N GLY A 37 -31.12 122.10 2.88
CA GLY A 37 -32.26 121.70 2.03
C GLY A 37 -31.95 121.57 0.54
N SER A 38 -30.71 121.83 0.11
CA SER A 38 -30.25 121.64 -1.27
C SER A 38 -29.31 120.45 -1.39
N ALA A 39 -29.39 119.71 -2.49
CA ALA A 39 -28.53 118.55 -2.75
C ALA A 39 -27.06 118.96 -2.88
N TYR A 40 -26.19 118.37 -2.06
CA TYR A 40 -24.77 118.71 -2.05
C TYR A 40 -24.04 118.15 -3.27
N THR A 41 -23.07 118.88 -3.81
CA THR A 41 -22.19 118.40 -4.89
C THR A 41 -20.77 118.89 -4.61
N GLY A 42 -19.82 117.97 -4.61
CA GLY A 42 -18.45 118.22 -4.15
C GLY A 42 -17.87 117.03 -3.38
N THR A 43 -16.80 117.28 -2.64
CA THR A 43 -16.14 116.27 -1.80
C THR A 43 -16.77 116.24 -0.41
N ALA A 44 -17.23 115.08 0.04
CA ALA A 44 -17.65 114.87 1.43
C ALA A 44 -16.74 113.84 2.12
N TYR A 45 -16.78 113.85 3.44
CA TYR A 45 -16.01 112.97 4.30
C TYR A 45 -16.99 112.16 5.15
N VAL A 46 -16.88 110.83 5.06
CA VAL A 46 -17.83 109.90 5.67
C VAL A 46 -17.08 108.86 6.50
N LYS A 47 -17.59 108.58 7.70
CA LYS A 47 -17.07 107.57 8.61
C LYS A 47 -18.14 106.51 8.84
N PHE A 48 -17.74 105.26 8.97
CA PHE A 48 -18.63 104.11 9.05
C PHE A 48 -18.28 103.21 10.23
N ALA A 49 -19.29 102.72 10.94
CA ALA A 49 -19.16 101.64 11.91
C ALA A 49 -20.31 100.64 11.79
N VAL A 50 -20.04 99.35 11.95
CA VAL A 50 -21.08 98.34 12.18
C VAL A 50 -21.25 98.18 13.68
N VAL A 51 -22.47 98.35 14.16
CA VAL A 51 -22.84 98.32 15.57
C VAL A 51 -23.93 97.28 15.88
N ASP A 52 -24.09 96.96 17.16
CA ASP A 52 -25.29 96.27 17.66
C ASP A 52 -26.55 97.16 17.53
N GLN A 53 -27.74 96.56 17.70
CA GLN A 53 -29.01 97.29 17.66
C GLN A 53 -29.11 98.41 18.71
N ALA A 54 -28.41 98.29 19.83
CA ALA A 54 -28.34 99.32 20.88
C ALA A 54 -27.37 100.47 20.52
N GLY A 55 -26.49 100.28 19.55
CA GLY A 55 -25.50 101.28 19.16
C GLY A 55 -24.37 101.46 20.17
N THR A 56 -24.12 100.46 21.00
CA THR A 56 -23.20 100.44 22.15
C THR A 56 -21.97 99.56 21.93
N THR A 57 -22.00 98.65 20.95
CA THR A 57 -20.87 97.77 20.60
C THR A 57 -20.48 98.00 19.15
N SER A 58 -19.21 98.31 18.89
CA SER A 58 -18.65 98.33 17.53
C SER A 58 -18.11 96.95 17.17
N TYR A 59 -18.55 96.40 16.03
CA TYR A 59 -18.00 95.17 15.45
C TYR A 59 -17.00 95.45 14.33
N TRP A 60 -17.11 96.61 13.68
CA TRP A 60 -16.24 97.05 12.59
C TRP A 60 -16.30 98.57 12.47
N SER A 61 -15.22 99.21 11.99
CA SER A 61 -15.28 100.54 11.38
C SER A 61 -14.33 100.63 10.19
N ASN A 62 -14.54 101.64 9.34
CA ASN A 62 -13.72 101.84 8.14
C ASN A 62 -12.20 101.83 8.44
N ASP A 63 -11.79 102.33 9.60
CA ASP A 63 -10.39 102.40 10.03
C ASP A 63 -10.01 101.48 11.21
N GLY A 64 -10.97 100.71 11.73
CA GLY A 64 -10.80 99.87 12.93
C GLY A 64 -10.75 100.59 14.28
N THR A 65 -10.94 101.92 14.34
CA THR A 65 -10.79 102.70 15.59
C THR A 65 -12.09 102.94 16.37
N SER A 66 -13.26 102.60 15.82
CA SER A 66 -14.53 102.76 16.53
C SER A 66 -14.62 101.81 17.72
N ALA A 67 -14.77 102.37 18.92
CA ALA A 67 -15.03 101.64 20.16
C ALA A 67 -16.36 102.11 20.77
N GLY A 68 -17.14 101.18 21.35
CA GLY A 68 -18.38 101.51 22.06
C GLY A 68 -19.49 102.14 21.19
N GLY A 69 -19.46 101.94 19.87
CA GLY A 69 -20.34 102.61 18.92
C GLY A 69 -19.94 104.05 18.56
N GLY A 70 -18.76 104.51 19.02
CA GLY A 70 -18.25 105.87 18.82
C GLY A 70 -17.69 106.14 17.41
N GLU A 71 -17.42 107.42 17.14
CA GLU A 71 -16.95 107.91 15.83
C GLU A 71 -15.54 107.38 15.49
N PRO A 72 -15.32 106.85 14.27
CA PRO A 72 -13.98 106.53 13.74
C PRO A 72 -13.03 107.74 13.72
N THR A 73 -11.72 107.50 13.68
CA THR A 73 -10.71 108.56 13.66
C THR A 73 -10.55 109.14 12.25
N ALA A 74 -10.30 108.26 11.27
CA ALA A 74 -10.08 108.64 9.87
C ALA A 74 -11.38 108.58 9.06
N ALA A 75 -11.61 109.59 8.22
CA ALA A 75 -12.76 109.65 7.34
C ALA A 75 -12.44 109.19 5.91
N VAL A 76 -13.34 108.43 5.31
CA VAL A 76 -13.30 108.06 3.90
C VAL A 76 -13.78 109.24 3.08
N GLN A 77 -12.98 109.66 2.11
CA GLN A 77 -13.36 110.73 1.19
C GLN A 77 -14.27 110.16 0.09
N VAL A 78 -15.45 110.75 -0.10
CA VAL A 78 -16.41 110.36 -1.14
C VAL A 78 -16.72 111.54 -2.07
N SER A 79 -16.86 111.25 -3.36
CA SER A 79 -17.34 112.21 -4.35
C SER A 79 -18.86 112.22 -4.38
N VAL A 80 -19.47 113.38 -4.15
CA VAL A 80 -20.93 113.56 -4.11
C VAL A 80 -21.39 114.30 -5.37
N SER A 81 -22.39 113.76 -6.05
CA SER A 81 -22.97 114.36 -7.26
C SER A 81 -24.50 114.36 -7.17
N GLY A 82 -25.12 115.54 -7.27
CA GLY A 82 -26.59 115.67 -7.15
C GLY A 82 -27.12 115.18 -5.80
N GLY A 83 -26.31 115.29 -4.74
CA GLY A 83 -26.57 114.77 -3.40
C GLY A 83 -26.17 113.31 -3.20
N LEU A 84 -25.95 112.51 -4.24
CA LEU A 84 -25.69 111.07 -4.11
C LEU A 84 -24.20 110.72 -4.04
N PHE A 85 -23.87 109.71 -3.24
CA PHE A 85 -22.57 109.04 -3.23
C PHE A 85 -22.72 107.51 -3.08
N GLU A 86 -21.71 106.78 -3.56
CA GLU A 86 -21.56 105.33 -3.36
C GLU A 86 -20.16 105.04 -2.79
N VAL A 87 -20.07 104.03 -1.93
CA VAL A 87 -18.80 103.48 -1.43
C VAL A 87 -18.92 101.99 -1.20
N LEU A 88 -17.85 101.24 -1.50
CA LEU A 88 -17.75 99.83 -1.14
C LEU A 88 -17.15 99.71 0.26
N LEU A 89 -17.97 99.35 1.24
CA LEU A 89 -17.53 99.09 2.60
C LEU A 89 -16.64 97.84 2.63
N GLY A 90 -15.53 97.92 3.38
CA GLY A 90 -14.55 96.84 3.46
C GLY A 90 -13.61 96.72 2.25
N ASP A 91 -13.71 97.60 1.25
CA ASP A 91 -12.76 97.68 0.15
C ASP A 91 -11.48 98.42 0.59
N THR A 92 -10.43 97.66 0.89
CA THR A 92 -9.16 98.20 1.38
C THR A 92 -8.32 98.93 0.32
N THR A 93 -8.82 99.05 -0.92
CA THR A 93 -8.22 99.94 -1.93
C THR A 93 -8.67 101.40 -1.78
N VAL A 94 -9.74 101.65 -1.02
CA VAL A 94 -10.24 103.01 -0.75
C VAL A 94 -9.42 103.67 0.39
N PRO A 95 -8.89 104.90 0.20
CA PRO A 95 -8.17 105.61 1.27
C PRO A 95 -9.01 105.75 2.55
N ASN A 96 -8.38 105.47 3.70
CA ASN A 96 -8.99 105.44 5.03
C ASN A 96 -10.07 104.34 5.25
N MET A 97 -10.15 103.35 4.36
CA MET A 97 -10.91 102.10 4.54
C MET A 97 -9.96 100.94 4.86
N THR A 98 -9.25 100.97 5.99
CA THR A 98 -8.14 100.05 6.29
C THR A 98 -8.56 98.64 6.73
N VAL A 99 -9.83 98.42 7.10
CA VAL A 99 -10.32 97.12 7.64
C VAL A 99 -11.29 96.44 6.67
N PRO A 100 -10.99 95.22 6.17
CA PRO A 100 -11.93 94.48 5.33
C PRO A 100 -13.13 93.98 6.12
N LEU A 101 -14.27 93.79 5.44
CA LEU A 101 -15.42 93.08 6.00
C LEU A 101 -15.27 91.57 5.80
N THR A 102 -15.66 90.78 6.81
CA THR A 102 -15.64 89.32 6.78
C THR A 102 -17.02 88.75 7.13
N GLY A 103 -17.15 87.42 7.24
CA GLY A 103 -18.40 86.80 7.71
C GLY A 103 -18.69 87.00 9.19
N ALA A 104 -17.70 87.39 10.01
CA ALA A 104 -17.84 87.52 11.46
C ALA A 104 -18.70 88.74 11.86
N GLU A 105 -18.57 89.85 11.12
CA GLU A 105 -19.30 91.09 11.36
C GLU A 105 -20.81 90.92 11.13
N PHE A 106 -21.21 89.93 10.32
CA PHE A 106 -22.60 89.55 10.01
C PHE A 106 -23.09 88.31 10.80
N GLY A 107 -22.44 87.98 11.92
CA GLY A 107 -22.86 86.89 12.81
C GLY A 107 -24.30 87.04 13.33
N ALA A 108 -24.83 85.96 13.96
CA ALA A 108 -26.25 85.66 14.15
C ALA A 108 -27.12 86.59 15.06
N GLY A 109 -26.80 87.89 15.17
CA GLY A 109 -27.65 88.91 15.82
C GLY A 109 -27.88 90.11 14.93
N ASP A 110 -28.82 90.98 15.29
CA ASP A 110 -29.06 92.20 14.51
C ASP A 110 -27.86 93.14 14.51
N ARG A 111 -27.54 93.67 13.32
CA ARG A 111 -26.41 94.56 13.03
C ARG A 111 -26.90 95.77 12.27
N SER A 112 -26.41 96.95 12.65
CA SER A 112 -26.74 98.21 12.01
C SER A 112 -25.48 98.95 11.57
N LEU A 113 -25.54 99.61 10.42
CA LEU A 113 -24.53 100.55 9.95
C LEU A 113 -24.82 101.94 10.52
N ARG A 114 -23.86 102.47 11.26
CA ARG A 114 -23.80 103.85 11.76
C ARG A 114 -22.87 104.67 10.86
N VAL A 115 -23.27 105.91 10.58
CA VAL A 115 -22.60 106.80 9.62
C VAL A 115 -22.43 108.19 10.23
N TRP A 116 -21.24 108.77 10.08
CA TRP A 116 -20.98 110.19 10.37
C TRP A 116 -20.56 110.90 9.10
N LEU A 117 -21.00 112.14 8.95
CA LEU A 117 -20.83 112.95 7.73
C LEU A 117 -20.24 114.31 8.06
N SER A 118 -19.31 114.76 7.22
CA SER A 118 -18.75 116.12 7.23
C SER A 118 -18.54 116.62 5.79
N THR A 119 -18.72 117.94 5.58
CA THR A 119 -18.38 118.63 4.32
C THR A 119 -17.11 119.47 4.41
N ASP A 120 -16.50 119.58 5.59
CA ASP A 120 -15.27 120.36 5.86
C ASP A 120 -14.10 119.50 6.39
N ASN A 121 -14.35 118.22 6.69
CA ASN A 121 -13.44 117.29 7.38
C ASN A 121 -13.03 117.75 8.80
N VAL A 122 -13.78 118.66 9.41
CA VAL A 122 -13.54 119.20 10.76
C VAL A 122 -14.70 118.86 11.68
N THR A 123 -15.94 119.11 11.25
CA THR A 123 -17.14 118.88 12.04
C THR A 123 -17.94 117.70 11.47
N PHE A 124 -18.04 116.61 12.23
CA PHE A 124 -18.79 115.42 11.85
C PHE A 124 -20.16 115.38 12.56
N THR A 125 -21.22 115.09 11.79
CA THR A 125 -22.58 114.90 12.29
C THR A 125 -22.97 113.44 12.12
N GLN A 126 -23.39 112.77 13.19
CA GLN A 126 -23.92 111.41 13.12
C GLN A 126 -25.29 111.40 12.42
N MET A 127 -25.47 110.51 11.46
CA MET A 127 -26.77 110.25 10.84
C MET A 127 -27.57 109.28 11.71
N VAL A 128 -28.78 109.66 12.09
CA VAL A 128 -29.71 108.86 12.92
C VAL A 128 -31.04 108.72 12.16
N PRO A 129 -31.67 107.53 12.14
CA PRO A 129 -31.27 106.27 12.78
C PRO A 129 -30.20 105.48 12.00
N ASP A 130 -29.45 104.63 12.71
CA ASP A 130 -28.58 103.61 12.12
C ASP A 130 -29.41 102.62 11.28
N ARG A 131 -28.83 102.07 10.20
CA ARG A 131 -29.57 101.21 9.25
C ARG A 131 -29.17 99.74 9.34
N ARG A 132 -30.14 98.84 9.52
CA ARG A 132 -29.92 97.38 9.60
C ARG A 132 -29.26 96.82 8.33
N LEU A 133 -28.26 95.95 8.52
CA LEU A 133 -27.60 95.17 7.46
C LEU A 133 -28.24 93.77 7.39
N ALA A 134 -28.43 93.24 6.18
CA ALA A 134 -29.01 91.91 5.93
C ALA A 134 -28.12 91.09 4.98
N SER A 135 -28.06 89.77 5.17
CA SER A 135 -27.17 88.87 4.43
C SER A 135 -27.61 88.62 2.99
N ALA A 136 -26.62 88.53 2.08
CA ALA A 136 -26.86 88.27 0.66
C ALA A 136 -27.06 86.75 0.35
N PRO A 137 -27.75 86.37 -0.75
CA PRO A 137 -28.17 84.99 -0.99
C PRO A 137 -27.07 83.94 -1.27
N THR A 138 -25.81 84.34 -1.43
CA THR A 138 -24.74 83.50 -2.01
C THR A 138 -24.17 82.42 -1.08
N ALA A 139 -24.70 82.26 0.14
CA ALA A 139 -24.13 81.40 1.19
C ALA A 139 -24.73 79.97 1.28
N LEU A 140 -25.47 79.50 0.25
CA LEU A 140 -26.37 78.34 0.35
C LEU A 140 -25.98 77.10 -0.49
N GLN A 141 -24.73 76.98 -0.95
CA GLN A 141 -24.24 75.81 -1.69
C GLN A 141 -22.93 75.24 -1.10
N THR A 142 -22.99 74.06 -0.49
CA THR A 142 -21.81 73.23 -0.16
C THR A 142 -22.08 71.76 -0.45
N VAL A 143 -21.03 71.03 -0.86
CA VAL A 143 -21.08 69.60 -1.20
C VAL A 143 -20.95 68.75 0.05
N GLN A 144 -21.75 67.69 0.16
CA GLN A 144 -21.79 66.82 1.33
C GLN A 144 -20.64 65.79 1.31
N SER A 145 -19.72 65.89 2.26
CA SER A 145 -18.65 64.92 2.53
C SER A 145 -18.85 64.33 3.93
N GLY A 146 -18.85 63.01 4.07
CA GLY A 146 -19.14 62.31 5.31
C GLY A 146 -18.78 60.83 5.26
N ASP A 147 -18.72 60.18 6.43
CA ASP A 147 -18.18 58.82 6.62
C ASP A 147 -19.10 57.67 6.16
N GLY A 148 -20.29 57.97 5.63
CA GLY A 148 -21.27 57.00 5.18
C GLY A 148 -21.96 56.20 6.30
N SER A 149 -21.70 56.49 7.57
CA SER A 149 -22.22 55.73 8.73
C SER A 149 -23.75 55.67 8.82
N GLY A 150 -24.45 56.65 8.24
CA GLY A 150 -25.92 56.69 8.15
C GLY A 150 -26.54 55.82 7.05
N ILE A 151 -25.75 55.18 6.17
CA ILE A 151 -26.28 54.41 5.03
C ILE A 151 -26.45 52.94 5.41
N THR A 152 -27.55 52.61 6.09
CA THR A 152 -27.76 51.30 6.72
C THR A 152 -28.40 50.22 5.83
N ASN A 153 -28.98 50.60 4.69
CA ASN A 153 -29.72 49.69 3.79
C ASN A 153 -29.24 49.76 2.32
N ILE A 154 -27.97 49.48 2.06
CA ILE A 154 -27.48 49.25 0.69
C ILE A 154 -27.83 47.82 0.27
N ASN A 155 -28.70 47.65 -0.73
CA ASN A 155 -28.85 46.37 -1.41
C ASN A 155 -27.58 46.10 -2.24
N ALA A 156 -26.96 44.93 -2.08
CA ALA A 156 -25.75 44.57 -2.81
C ALA A 156 -25.87 44.70 -4.35
N SER A 157 -27.08 44.56 -4.91
CA SER A 157 -27.34 44.77 -6.35
C SER A 157 -27.24 46.23 -6.82
N GLN A 158 -27.19 47.19 -5.89
CA GLN A 158 -27.03 48.63 -6.19
C GLN A 158 -25.55 49.07 -6.20
N ILE A 159 -24.61 48.18 -5.85
CA ILE A 159 -23.17 48.43 -5.98
C ILE A 159 -22.77 48.15 -7.43
N THR A 160 -23.18 49.05 -8.34
CA THR A 160 -22.99 48.89 -9.79
C THR A 160 -21.58 49.22 -10.27
N SER A 161 -20.75 49.88 -9.44
CA SER A 161 -19.32 50.07 -9.67
C SER A 161 -18.58 50.36 -8.36
N GLY A 162 -17.24 50.24 -8.39
CA GLY A 162 -16.35 50.39 -7.23
C GLY A 162 -15.78 49.05 -6.73
N THR A 163 -14.70 49.11 -5.95
CA THR A 163 -14.09 47.94 -5.30
C THR A 163 -14.36 47.97 -3.80
N LEU A 164 -14.92 46.90 -3.26
CA LEU A 164 -14.93 46.64 -1.82
C LEU A 164 -13.61 45.96 -1.45
N ASP A 165 -12.93 46.45 -0.42
CA ASP A 165 -11.70 45.85 0.09
C ASP A 165 -11.98 44.46 0.68
N ASP A 166 -11.18 43.46 0.28
CA ASP A 166 -11.18 42.09 0.79
C ASP A 166 -11.15 42.04 2.33
N ALA A 167 -10.47 43.00 2.99
CA ALA A 167 -10.42 43.12 4.45
C ALA A 167 -11.77 43.45 5.10
N ARG A 168 -12.77 43.88 4.33
CA ARG A 168 -14.14 44.19 4.79
C ARG A 168 -15.10 43.02 4.62
N LEU A 169 -14.71 41.96 3.93
CA LEU A 169 -15.51 40.75 3.76
C LEU A 169 -15.35 39.82 4.99
N SER A 170 -16.42 39.12 5.35
CA SER A 170 -16.37 38.19 6.49
C SER A 170 -15.41 37.03 6.23
N ALA A 171 -14.84 36.45 7.30
CA ALA A 171 -13.98 35.27 7.20
C ALA A 171 -14.66 34.04 6.56
N ASN A 172 -15.99 34.03 6.45
CA ASN A 172 -16.77 32.96 5.82
C ASN A 172 -16.82 33.06 4.28
N VAL A 173 -16.27 34.13 3.68
CA VAL A 173 -16.18 34.29 2.23
C VAL A 173 -14.79 33.83 1.76
N ALA A 174 -14.75 32.91 0.80
CA ALA A 174 -13.50 32.48 0.17
C ALA A 174 -12.97 33.57 -0.78
N LEU A 175 -11.79 34.12 -0.48
CA LEU A 175 -11.14 35.17 -1.27
C LEU A 175 -10.04 34.60 -2.17
N LEU A 176 -9.85 35.15 -3.37
CA LEU A 176 -9.05 34.52 -4.44
C LEU A 176 -7.57 34.25 -4.07
N ASN A 177 -6.98 35.02 -3.15
CA ASN A 177 -5.56 34.91 -2.77
C ASN A 177 -5.29 34.93 -1.25
N ARG A 178 -6.29 34.62 -0.42
CA ARG A 178 -6.12 34.61 1.05
C ARG A 178 -5.45 33.31 1.51
N SER A 179 -4.37 33.43 2.30
CA SER A 179 -3.73 32.31 2.98
C SER A 179 -3.48 32.64 4.46
N PRO A 180 -3.92 31.80 5.42
CA PRO A 180 -4.80 30.64 5.22
C PRO A 180 -6.26 31.05 4.95
N GLN A 181 -6.99 30.21 4.21
CA GLN A 181 -8.46 30.24 4.22
C GLN A 181 -8.96 29.56 5.49
N GLY A 182 -9.83 30.23 6.26
CA GLY A 182 -10.38 29.71 7.51
C GLY A 182 -11.88 29.48 7.40
N PHE A 183 -12.31 28.23 7.28
CA PHE A 183 -13.73 27.87 7.26
C PHE A 183 -14.22 27.47 8.66
N THR A 184 -15.22 28.18 9.21
CA THR A 184 -15.79 27.88 10.53
C THR A 184 -16.99 26.91 10.48
N GLY A 185 -17.26 26.29 9.33
CA GLY A 185 -18.39 25.39 9.11
C GLY A 185 -18.19 24.45 7.93
N GLN A 186 -19.13 23.51 7.74
CA GLN A 186 -19.08 22.56 6.62
C GLN A 186 -19.32 23.26 5.28
N ASN A 187 -18.31 23.23 4.42
CA ASN A 187 -18.37 23.78 3.07
C ASN A 187 -18.43 22.65 2.03
N ARG A 188 -19.34 22.78 1.05
CA ARG A 188 -19.47 21.83 -0.06
C ARG A 188 -18.99 22.49 -1.34
N PHE A 189 -17.81 22.10 -1.80
CA PHE A 189 -17.34 22.42 -3.14
C PHE A 189 -18.09 21.55 -4.16
N GLY A 190 -18.57 22.15 -5.25
CA GLY A 190 -19.44 21.49 -6.22
C GLY A 190 -18.74 20.50 -7.15
N ASP A 191 -17.48 20.81 -7.50
CA ASP A 191 -16.60 20.05 -8.38
C ASP A 191 -15.24 19.81 -7.67
N THR A 192 -14.11 19.99 -8.38
CA THR A 192 -12.75 19.76 -7.88
C THR A 192 -12.29 20.85 -6.91
N ALA A 193 -11.97 20.47 -5.67
CA ALA A 193 -11.18 21.28 -4.76
C ALA A 193 -9.69 20.91 -4.85
N THR A 194 -8.86 21.84 -5.34
CA THR A 194 -7.40 21.68 -5.40
C THR A 194 -6.76 22.33 -4.18
N PHE A 195 -6.18 21.51 -3.31
CA PHE A 195 -5.36 21.96 -2.18
C PHE A 195 -3.88 21.96 -2.59
N ALA A 196 -3.13 22.99 -2.19
CA ALA A 196 -1.76 23.22 -2.64
C ALA A 196 -0.86 23.52 -1.43
N GLY A 197 -0.14 22.50 -0.97
CA GLY A 197 0.73 22.59 0.20
C GLY A 197 0.88 21.26 0.93
N ASN A 198 1.34 21.33 2.17
CA ASN A 198 1.41 20.18 3.07
C ASN A 198 0.16 20.14 3.95
N GLU A 199 -0.83 19.35 3.55
CA GLU A 199 -2.16 19.34 4.16
C GLU A 199 -2.20 18.48 5.44
N THR A 200 -2.78 19.02 6.52
CA THR A 200 -2.97 18.28 7.79
C THR A 200 -4.45 18.00 8.02
N PHE A 201 -4.88 16.76 7.78
CA PHE A 201 -6.26 16.34 7.98
C PHE A 201 -6.49 15.87 9.42
N GLN A 202 -7.47 16.47 10.11
CA GLN A 202 -7.80 16.12 11.50
C GLN A 202 -8.63 14.84 11.65
N THR A 203 -9.13 14.25 10.56
CA THR A 203 -9.91 13.01 10.56
C THR A 203 -9.52 12.09 9.39
N PRO A 204 -9.79 10.77 9.48
CA PRO A 204 -9.54 9.84 8.37
C PRO A 204 -10.26 10.27 7.10
N ILE A 205 -9.52 10.31 5.98
CA ILE A 205 -10.07 10.74 4.68
C ILE A 205 -10.89 9.61 4.07
N VAL A 206 -12.20 9.82 3.90
CA VAL A 206 -13.03 8.98 3.01
C VAL A 206 -12.88 9.51 1.58
N ALA A 207 -11.77 9.13 0.94
CA ALA A 207 -11.40 9.56 -0.41
C ALA A 207 -12.01 8.66 -1.48
N THR A 208 -13.00 9.17 -2.22
CA THR A 208 -13.49 8.50 -3.44
C THR A 208 -12.53 8.63 -4.63
N SER A 209 -11.67 9.65 -4.63
CA SER A 209 -10.46 9.73 -5.46
C SER A 209 -9.53 10.86 -5.00
N THR A 210 -8.38 10.55 -4.41
CA THR A 210 -7.35 11.55 -4.07
C THR A 210 -6.07 11.26 -4.82
N LYS A 211 -5.65 12.20 -5.68
CA LYS A 211 -4.31 12.22 -6.28
C LYS A 211 -3.33 12.75 -5.23
N ILE A 212 -2.85 11.87 -4.35
CA ILE A 212 -1.75 12.21 -3.43
C ILE A 212 -0.48 12.37 -4.26
N GLY A 213 0.05 13.59 -4.31
CA GLY A 213 1.05 14.00 -5.29
C GLY A 213 2.47 13.54 -4.97
N GLY A 214 3.10 12.93 -5.97
CA GLY A 214 4.54 12.70 -6.06
C GLY A 214 4.85 12.25 -7.49
N THR A 215 5.81 12.89 -8.16
CA THR A 215 6.14 12.56 -9.57
C THR A 215 6.92 11.25 -9.66
N PRO A 216 6.42 10.30 -10.47
CA PRO A 216 7.21 9.87 -11.63
C PRO A 216 6.49 10.19 -12.95
N SER A 217 7.27 10.36 -14.01
CA SER A 217 6.77 10.59 -15.38
C SER A 217 6.12 9.32 -15.95
N GLY A 218 4.78 9.29 -15.98
CA GLY A 218 3.98 8.25 -16.62
C GLY A 218 2.53 8.73 -16.86
N PRO A 219 1.74 8.02 -17.69
CA PRO A 219 0.35 8.40 -17.94
C PRO A 219 -0.48 8.37 -16.64
N GLU A 220 -1.44 9.29 -16.52
CA GLU A 220 -2.17 9.56 -15.27
C GLU A 220 -2.94 8.34 -14.74
N THR A 221 -2.32 7.59 -13.83
CA THR A 221 -2.89 6.41 -13.17
C THR A 221 -3.24 6.74 -11.72
N THR A 222 -4.42 6.32 -11.26
CA THR A 222 -4.89 6.66 -9.92
C THR A 222 -4.37 5.66 -8.88
N VAL A 223 -3.32 6.05 -8.16
CA VAL A 223 -2.59 5.23 -7.19
C VAL A 223 -3.50 4.51 -6.18
N PHE A 224 -4.55 5.18 -5.67
CA PHE A 224 -5.51 4.59 -4.73
C PHE A 224 -6.93 5.14 -4.91
N LYS A 225 -7.93 4.25 -4.88
CA LYS A 225 -9.35 4.53 -5.07
C LYS A 225 -10.20 3.61 -4.18
N VAL A 226 -11.23 4.18 -3.55
CA VAL A 226 -12.37 3.44 -3.01
C VAL A 226 -13.60 3.91 -3.77
N ASP A 227 -14.28 3.00 -4.48
CA ASP A 227 -15.43 3.36 -5.31
C ASP A 227 -16.74 3.43 -4.52
N ARG A 228 -17.81 3.91 -5.18
CA ARG A 228 -19.13 4.10 -4.57
C ARG A 228 -19.84 2.78 -4.20
N SER A 229 -19.43 1.65 -4.78
CA SER A 229 -19.87 0.31 -4.40
C SER A 229 -19.06 -0.30 -3.24
N GLY A 230 -18.04 0.40 -2.74
CA GLY A 230 -17.13 -0.10 -1.70
C GLY A 230 -15.99 -0.97 -2.25
N GLY A 231 -15.81 -1.01 -3.58
CA GLY A 231 -14.66 -1.65 -4.21
C GLY A 231 -13.37 -0.88 -3.95
N LEU A 232 -12.26 -1.62 -3.88
CA LEU A 232 -10.92 -1.12 -3.56
C LEU A 232 -9.99 -1.31 -4.75
N LEU A 233 -9.35 -0.23 -5.21
CA LEU A 233 -8.35 -0.26 -6.28
C LEU A 233 -7.08 0.47 -5.82
N ALA A 234 -5.97 -0.26 -5.70
CA ALA A 234 -4.65 0.29 -5.46
C ALA A 234 -3.73 -0.07 -6.64
N THR A 235 -3.40 0.90 -7.50
CA THR A 235 -2.56 0.66 -8.69
C THR A 235 -1.10 0.95 -8.41
N GLY A 236 -0.21 0.13 -8.95
CA GLY A 236 1.22 0.40 -9.00
C GLY A 236 1.71 0.60 -10.43
N PHE A 237 2.84 1.30 -10.57
CA PHE A 237 3.63 1.29 -11.79
C PHE A 237 4.75 0.26 -11.60
N VAL A 238 4.70 -0.83 -12.38
CA VAL A 238 5.86 -1.73 -12.52
C VAL A 238 6.76 -1.10 -13.56
N GLN A 239 7.99 -0.81 -13.16
CA GLN A 239 9.06 -0.42 -14.05
C GLN A 239 10.16 -1.47 -13.86
N ASP A 240 10.72 -2.00 -14.95
CA ASP A 240 11.80 -3.00 -14.94
C ASP A 240 13.15 -2.38 -14.50
N VAL A 241 13.14 -1.70 -13.36
CA VAL A 241 14.31 -1.14 -12.69
C VAL A 241 14.75 -2.13 -11.62
N GLY A 242 16.02 -2.56 -11.69
CA GLY A 242 16.60 -3.43 -10.67
C GLY A 242 16.42 -2.86 -9.26
N ASN A 243 16.34 -3.77 -8.28
CA ASN A 243 15.80 -3.66 -6.91
C ASN A 243 16.08 -2.38 -6.07
N THR A 244 16.98 -1.51 -6.51
CA THR A 244 17.51 -0.34 -5.79
C THR A 244 17.26 0.99 -6.51
N THR A 245 16.54 0.99 -7.64
CA THR A 245 16.29 2.20 -8.46
C THR A 245 14.81 2.46 -8.74
N GLY A 246 14.47 3.71 -9.10
CA GLY A 246 13.11 4.12 -9.39
C GLY A 246 12.18 4.01 -8.17
N CYS A 247 10.92 3.60 -8.39
CA CYS A 247 9.93 3.57 -7.33
C CYS A 247 10.03 2.35 -6.38
N ALA A 248 10.91 1.39 -6.68
CA ALA A 248 11.29 0.33 -5.75
C ALA A 248 12.02 0.87 -4.49
N ALA A 249 12.71 2.01 -4.61
CA ALA A 249 13.44 2.63 -3.50
C ALA A 249 12.55 3.21 -2.36
N TYR A 250 11.23 3.28 -2.57
CA TYR A 250 10.28 3.90 -1.65
C TYR A 250 9.34 2.87 -1.02
N ILE A 251 9.89 2.02 -0.16
CA ILE A 251 9.10 1.08 0.65
C ILE A 251 8.12 1.84 1.58
N PRO A 252 6.82 1.46 1.64
CA PRO A 252 5.83 2.23 2.42
C PRO A 252 6.05 2.27 3.93
N ALA A 253 6.68 1.23 4.52
CA ALA A 253 7.01 1.17 5.94
C ALA A 253 8.09 0.12 6.22
N THR A 254 9.11 0.51 7.00
CA THR A 254 10.18 -0.38 7.50
C THR A 254 9.99 -0.75 8.97
N GLY A 255 10.76 -1.72 9.45
CA GLY A 255 10.86 -2.02 10.88
C GLY A 255 9.76 -2.94 11.45
N ALA A 256 9.80 -3.15 12.76
CA ALA A 256 8.88 -4.04 13.47
C ALA A 256 7.47 -3.46 13.64
N GLY A 257 6.46 -4.33 13.78
CA GLY A 257 5.08 -3.94 14.03
C GLY A 257 4.05 -4.76 13.25
N THR A 258 2.77 -4.56 13.56
CA THR A 258 1.65 -5.15 12.82
C THR A 258 1.20 -4.19 11.72
N ARG A 259 1.21 -4.61 10.45
CA ARG A 259 0.75 -3.79 9.31
C ARG A 259 0.16 -4.62 8.17
N LEU A 260 -0.71 -4.00 7.38
CA LEU A 260 -1.00 -4.37 6.00
C LEU A 260 -0.20 -3.40 5.11
N MET A 261 0.54 -3.92 4.13
CA MET A 261 1.40 -3.12 3.27
C MET A 261 1.36 -3.66 1.83
N TRP A 262 0.89 -2.81 0.91
CA TRP A 262 0.99 -3.02 -0.53
C TRP A 262 2.22 -2.27 -1.04
N HIS A 263 3.15 -2.96 -1.70
CA HIS A 263 4.31 -2.35 -2.35
C HIS A 263 4.08 -2.31 -3.87
N PRO A 264 3.43 -1.25 -4.40
CA PRO A 264 2.96 -1.20 -5.79
C PRO A 264 4.02 -1.54 -6.85
N CYS A 265 5.24 -1.01 -6.70
CA CYS A 265 6.30 -1.15 -7.71
C CYS A 265 6.87 -2.57 -7.84
N ARG A 266 6.79 -3.34 -6.75
CA ARG A 266 7.24 -4.75 -6.69
C ARG A 266 6.05 -5.71 -6.79
N GLY A 267 4.82 -5.22 -6.96
CA GLY A 267 3.60 -6.04 -6.87
C GLY A 267 3.47 -6.86 -5.58
N SER A 268 4.14 -6.45 -4.49
CA SER A 268 4.29 -7.27 -3.27
C SER A 268 3.24 -6.93 -2.21
N LEU A 269 2.73 -7.95 -1.53
CA LEU A 269 1.77 -7.81 -0.43
C LEU A 269 2.34 -8.37 0.88
N ARG A 270 2.25 -7.58 1.95
CA ARG A 270 2.60 -7.97 3.32
C ARG A 270 1.42 -7.74 4.27
N PHE A 271 1.16 -8.67 5.17
CA PHE A 271 0.10 -8.51 6.20
C PHE A 271 0.35 -9.35 7.45
N GLY A 272 0.00 -8.84 8.63
CA GLY A 272 0.32 -9.48 9.92
C GLY A 272 1.42 -8.74 10.67
N ARG A 273 2.36 -9.46 11.30
CA ARG A 273 3.32 -8.94 12.30
C ARG A 273 4.80 -9.23 11.97
N VAL A 274 5.57 -8.15 11.88
CA VAL A 274 7.04 -8.17 11.93
C VAL A 274 7.50 -8.15 13.39
N PRO A 275 8.36 -9.08 13.84
CA PRO A 275 8.82 -9.15 15.23
C PRO A 275 9.92 -8.12 15.54
N VAL A 276 10.02 -7.71 16.80
CA VAL A 276 11.07 -6.78 17.27
C VAL A 276 12.48 -7.37 17.11
N GLY A 277 12.63 -8.70 17.20
CA GLY A 277 13.92 -9.38 17.03
C GLY A 277 14.37 -9.57 15.58
N ALA A 278 13.50 -9.34 14.59
CA ALA A 278 13.85 -9.33 13.16
C ALA A 278 13.08 -8.18 12.48
N PRO A 279 13.40 -6.92 12.82
CA PRO A 279 12.61 -5.76 12.42
C PRO A 279 12.63 -5.52 10.90
N THR A 280 13.63 -6.05 10.20
CA THR A 280 13.83 -5.86 8.76
C THR A 280 13.17 -6.96 7.90
N ALA A 281 12.38 -7.87 8.48
CA ALA A 281 11.84 -9.04 7.78
C ALA A 281 10.95 -8.71 6.56
N TRP A 282 10.36 -7.51 6.51
CA TRP A 282 9.59 -6.99 5.37
C TRP A 282 10.22 -5.74 4.75
N ASP A 283 11.45 -5.40 5.13
CA ASP A 283 12.18 -4.30 4.51
C ASP A 283 12.69 -4.73 3.11
N ASP A 284 13.17 -3.78 2.33
CA ASP A 284 13.47 -3.94 0.90
C ASP A 284 14.39 -5.13 0.55
N ALA A 285 15.37 -5.42 1.41
CA ALA A 285 16.29 -6.57 1.26
C ALA A 285 15.65 -7.95 1.50
N ASN A 286 14.44 -7.99 2.08
CA ASN A 286 13.64 -9.20 2.32
C ASN A 286 12.34 -9.19 1.49
N MET A 287 12.41 -8.58 0.31
CA MET A 287 11.33 -8.44 -0.65
C MET A 287 11.88 -8.54 -2.08
N ASP A 288 11.06 -9.12 -2.95
CA ASP A 288 11.28 -9.12 -4.40
C ASP A 288 9.95 -8.97 -5.13
N ASP A 289 10.00 -8.91 -6.45
CA ASP A 289 8.82 -8.77 -7.30
C ASP A 289 7.84 -9.94 -7.12
N PHE A 290 6.55 -9.59 -7.10
CA PHE A 290 5.39 -10.47 -6.94
C PHE A 290 5.41 -11.31 -5.65
N THR A 291 6.16 -10.90 -4.62
CA THR A 291 6.24 -11.62 -3.34
C THR A 291 5.02 -11.42 -2.44
N PHE A 292 4.56 -12.48 -1.79
CA PHE A 292 3.45 -12.49 -0.84
C PHE A 292 3.96 -12.99 0.52
N ALA A 293 3.83 -12.20 1.59
CA ALA A 293 4.24 -12.61 2.93
C ALA A 293 3.17 -12.26 3.98
N GLY A 294 2.51 -13.27 4.54
CA GLY A 294 1.40 -13.09 5.50
C GLY A 294 1.59 -13.82 6.82
N GLY A 295 1.31 -13.17 7.95
CA GLY A 295 1.30 -13.80 9.29
C GLY A 295 2.35 -13.24 10.25
N ASN A 296 2.93 -14.07 11.11
CA ASN A 296 3.86 -13.68 12.19
C ASN A 296 5.29 -14.16 11.90
N GLN A 297 6.27 -13.26 11.87
CA GLN A 297 7.67 -13.59 11.56
C GLN A 297 7.87 -14.25 10.17
N VAL A 298 7.15 -13.79 9.15
CA VAL A 298 7.14 -14.38 7.81
C VAL A 298 8.00 -13.58 6.83
N ILE A 299 8.84 -14.25 6.04
CA ILE A 299 9.75 -13.67 5.03
C ILE A 299 9.46 -14.31 3.66
N ALA A 300 9.35 -13.48 2.62
CA ALA A 300 9.31 -13.88 1.22
C ALA A 300 10.26 -12.96 0.44
N SER A 301 11.45 -13.42 0.07
CA SER A 301 12.57 -12.52 -0.29
C SER A 301 13.08 -12.61 -1.73
N ASN A 302 12.51 -13.47 -2.59
CA ASN A 302 12.93 -13.68 -3.97
C ASN A 302 11.71 -13.76 -4.91
N TYR A 303 11.92 -13.46 -6.19
CA TYR A 303 10.88 -13.30 -7.21
C TYR A 303 9.77 -14.37 -7.12
N GLY A 304 8.53 -13.94 -6.99
CA GLY A 304 7.35 -14.81 -6.93
C GLY A 304 7.22 -15.67 -5.66
N ALA A 305 8.02 -15.44 -4.62
CA ALA A 305 7.92 -16.20 -3.37
C ALA A 305 6.58 -15.96 -2.64
N PHE A 306 5.92 -17.04 -2.24
CA PHE A 306 4.70 -17.05 -1.44
C PHE A 306 4.98 -17.65 -0.06
N ALA A 307 4.79 -16.87 1.00
CA ALA A 307 4.99 -17.28 2.38
C ALA A 307 3.76 -16.95 3.26
N TYR A 308 3.23 -17.92 4.01
CA TYR A 308 2.08 -17.69 4.90
C TYR A 308 2.09 -18.49 6.21
N GLY A 309 1.94 -17.83 7.36
CA GLY A 309 1.72 -18.47 8.66
C GLY A 309 2.57 -17.89 9.79
N ASP A 310 3.35 -18.74 10.45
CA ASP A 310 4.19 -18.39 11.59
C ASP A 310 5.64 -18.84 11.34
N GLN A 311 6.63 -17.97 11.50
CA GLN A 311 8.06 -18.30 11.30
C GLN A 311 8.37 -18.94 9.91
N VAL A 312 7.63 -18.56 8.87
CA VAL A 312 7.82 -19.09 7.50
C VAL A 312 8.81 -18.23 6.73
N THR A 313 9.88 -18.85 6.22
CA THR A 313 10.89 -18.18 5.38
C THR A 313 10.94 -18.82 4.00
N VAL A 314 10.57 -18.06 2.98
CA VAL A 314 10.70 -18.46 1.57
C VAL A 314 11.71 -17.54 0.90
N SER A 315 12.92 -18.05 0.73
CA SER A 315 14.07 -17.33 0.17
C SER A 315 14.43 -17.80 -1.23
N SER A 316 13.50 -18.44 -1.94
CA SER A 316 13.74 -18.98 -3.28
C SER A 316 12.81 -18.38 -4.33
N THR A 317 13.29 -18.36 -5.58
CA THR A 317 12.52 -17.94 -6.74
C THR A 317 11.35 -18.90 -6.96
N VAL A 318 10.14 -18.35 -7.06
CA VAL A 318 8.85 -19.06 -7.21
C VAL A 318 8.58 -20.11 -6.11
N GLY A 319 9.19 -19.96 -4.93
CA GLY A 319 8.96 -20.86 -3.80
C GLY A 319 7.60 -20.65 -3.12
N VAL A 320 7.04 -21.71 -2.55
CA VAL A 320 5.78 -21.69 -1.80
C VAL A 320 5.98 -22.35 -0.44
N GLY A 321 5.78 -21.58 0.64
CA GLY A 321 5.88 -22.06 2.02
C GLY A 321 4.67 -21.65 2.84
N PHE A 322 4.05 -22.58 3.58
CA PHE A 322 3.02 -22.20 4.56
C PHE A 322 2.91 -23.13 5.77
N GLY A 323 2.52 -22.55 6.91
CA GLY A 323 2.35 -23.24 8.19
C GLY A 323 3.20 -22.63 9.31
N SER A 324 3.98 -23.43 10.04
CA SER A 324 4.77 -22.96 11.20
C SER A 324 6.24 -23.40 11.15
N GLY A 325 7.19 -22.46 11.13
CA GLY A 325 8.63 -22.79 11.10
C GLY A 325 9.05 -23.50 9.82
N VAL A 326 8.54 -23.06 8.67
CA VAL A 326 8.81 -23.65 7.35
C VAL A 326 9.88 -22.85 6.62
N THR A 327 10.92 -23.52 6.11
CA THR A 327 11.98 -22.91 5.30
C THR A 327 11.98 -23.46 3.89
N VAL A 328 11.87 -22.59 2.89
CA VAL A 328 11.97 -22.93 1.46
C VAL A 328 13.08 -22.11 0.83
N SER A 329 14.21 -22.76 0.54
CA SER A 329 15.37 -22.15 -0.12
C SER A 329 15.64 -22.75 -1.51
N GLY A 330 14.98 -23.85 -1.87
CA GLY A 330 15.02 -24.44 -3.20
C GLY A 330 14.11 -23.70 -4.19
N THR A 331 14.64 -23.33 -5.37
CA THR A 331 13.87 -22.71 -6.47
C THR A 331 12.69 -23.59 -6.87
N ALA A 332 11.50 -22.99 -7.04
CA ALA A 332 10.23 -23.69 -7.28
C ALA A 332 9.88 -24.77 -6.23
N GLY A 333 10.46 -24.68 -5.03
CA GLY A 333 10.18 -25.59 -3.93
C GLY A 333 8.82 -25.34 -3.28
N PHE A 334 8.14 -26.40 -2.86
CA PHE A 334 6.87 -26.36 -2.15
C PHE A 334 7.00 -26.95 -0.74
N SER A 335 6.52 -26.26 0.28
CA SER A 335 6.51 -26.78 1.65
C SER A 335 5.28 -26.36 2.45
N ALA A 336 4.69 -27.34 3.15
CA ALA A 336 3.44 -27.18 3.90
C ALA A 336 3.47 -27.96 5.22
N GLY A 337 3.08 -27.33 6.31
CA GLY A 337 2.99 -27.98 7.63
C GLY A 337 3.88 -27.29 8.68
N ALA A 338 4.72 -28.02 9.41
CA ALA A 338 5.54 -27.40 10.44
C ALA A 338 6.95 -27.97 10.64
N SER A 339 7.92 -27.09 10.90
CA SER A 339 9.35 -27.41 11.06
C SER A 339 9.98 -28.06 9.81
N ASN A 340 9.49 -27.75 8.62
CA ASN A 340 9.91 -28.38 7.36
C ASN A 340 10.99 -27.58 6.63
N VAL A 341 11.88 -28.27 5.93
CA VAL A 341 12.96 -27.66 5.12
C VAL A 341 12.87 -28.16 3.69
N CYS A 342 12.80 -27.25 2.72
CA CYS A 342 12.76 -27.54 1.30
C CYS A 342 13.91 -26.78 0.63
N SER A 343 15.05 -27.45 0.42
CA SER A 343 16.29 -26.80 -0.05
C SER A 343 16.74 -27.20 -1.46
N GLY A 344 16.24 -28.31 -2.00
CA GLY A 344 16.55 -28.74 -3.37
C GLY A 344 15.73 -28.01 -4.44
N PHE A 345 16.25 -27.90 -5.67
CA PHE A 345 15.48 -27.39 -6.80
C PHE A 345 14.19 -28.21 -6.99
N ALA A 346 13.02 -27.58 -7.11
CA ALA A 346 11.71 -28.23 -7.24
C ALA A 346 11.39 -29.28 -6.14
N CYS A 347 11.91 -29.07 -4.92
CA CYS A 347 11.63 -29.93 -3.78
C CYS A 347 10.15 -29.86 -3.33
N THR A 348 9.66 -30.90 -2.65
CA THR A 348 8.35 -30.92 -1.97
C THR A 348 8.50 -31.46 -0.55
N ALA A 349 8.22 -30.66 0.47
CA ALA A 349 8.33 -31.04 1.89
C ALA A 349 7.01 -30.83 2.65
N ILE A 350 6.25 -31.88 2.94
CA ILE A 350 4.91 -31.78 3.53
C ILE A 350 4.80 -32.61 4.81
N GLY A 351 4.31 -31.99 5.89
CA GLY A 351 4.04 -32.67 7.16
C GLY A 351 4.74 -32.02 8.35
N TYR A 352 5.42 -32.79 9.19
CA TYR A 352 6.09 -32.30 10.39
C TYR A 352 7.56 -32.75 10.49
N THR A 353 8.48 -31.79 10.62
CA THR A 353 9.93 -32.02 10.64
C THR A 353 10.44 -32.77 9.40
N THR A 354 9.88 -32.49 8.22
CA THR A 354 10.29 -33.15 6.96
C THR A 354 11.32 -32.33 6.21
N THR A 355 12.34 -32.97 5.63
CA THR A 355 13.34 -32.31 4.76
C THR A 355 13.33 -32.86 3.34
N ALA A 356 13.18 -31.99 2.34
CA ALA A 356 13.38 -32.30 0.92
C ALA A 356 14.59 -31.50 0.41
N GLY A 357 15.75 -32.16 0.35
CA GLY A 357 17.05 -31.55 0.13
C GLY A 357 17.62 -31.70 -1.28
N GLY A 358 17.29 -32.78 -1.99
CA GLY A 358 17.76 -33.02 -3.36
C GLY A 358 16.87 -32.38 -4.43
N GLN A 359 17.40 -32.24 -5.64
CA GLN A 359 16.64 -31.78 -6.81
C GLN A 359 15.45 -32.69 -7.10
N GLY A 360 14.24 -32.15 -7.24
CA GLY A 360 13.01 -32.91 -7.48
C GLY A 360 12.61 -33.85 -6.34
N SER A 361 13.18 -33.69 -5.14
CA SER A 361 12.95 -34.59 -4.01
C SER A 361 11.60 -34.38 -3.34
N VAL A 362 10.98 -35.46 -2.84
CA VAL A 362 9.66 -35.43 -2.18
C VAL A 362 9.74 -36.06 -0.79
N ALA A 363 9.56 -35.26 0.26
CA ALA A 363 9.45 -35.71 1.64
C ALA A 363 8.02 -35.48 2.18
N LEU A 364 7.35 -36.55 2.62
CA LEU A 364 5.97 -36.50 3.12
C LEU A 364 5.83 -37.27 4.44
N GLY A 365 5.26 -36.64 5.47
CA GLY A 365 4.87 -37.30 6.72
C GLY A 365 5.51 -36.72 7.98
N TYR A 366 6.13 -37.57 8.80
CA TYR A 366 6.73 -37.20 10.09
C TYR A 366 8.21 -37.59 10.15
N ARG A 367 9.08 -36.59 10.32
CA ARG A 367 10.54 -36.76 10.40
C ARG A 367 11.17 -37.48 9.20
N THR A 368 10.64 -37.27 8.00
CA THR A 368 11.17 -37.85 6.75
C THR A 368 12.25 -36.98 6.11
N ALA A 369 13.17 -37.59 5.35
CA ALA A 369 14.28 -36.90 4.72
C ALA A 369 14.57 -37.43 3.30
N ALA A 370 14.15 -36.70 2.27
CA ALA A 370 14.44 -36.99 0.87
C ALA A 370 15.62 -36.10 0.41
N CYS A 371 16.83 -36.64 0.48
CA CYS A 371 18.07 -35.88 0.37
C CYS A 371 18.86 -36.12 -0.92
N GLY A 372 18.58 -37.21 -1.64
CA GLY A 372 19.16 -37.45 -2.96
C GLY A 372 18.35 -36.75 -4.05
N ASP A 373 18.96 -36.53 -5.21
CA ASP A 373 18.24 -36.01 -6.36
C ASP A 373 17.21 -37.04 -6.84
N TYR A 374 16.04 -36.58 -7.26
CA TYR A 374 14.88 -37.37 -7.70
C TYR A 374 14.39 -38.41 -6.68
N SER A 375 14.72 -38.22 -5.40
CA SER A 375 14.44 -39.19 -4.33
C SER A 375 13.13 -38.90 -3.58
N VAL A 376 12.54 -39.93 -2.99
CA VAL A 376 11.22 -39.87 -2.33
C VAL A 376 11.28 -40.52 -0.95
N ALA A 377 10.81 -39.83 0.10
CA ALA A 377 10.73 -40.32 1.48
C ALA A 377 9.33 -40.11 2.09
N ILE A 378 8.59 -41.20 2.33
CA ILE A 378 7.19 -41.14 2.75
C ILE A 378 6.95 -41.90 4.06
N GLY A 379 6.17 -41.30 4.96
CA GLY A 379 5.63 -41.94 6.16
C GLY A 379 6.29 -41.44 7.45
N TYR A 380 6.81 -42.36 8.26
CA TYR A 380 7.42 -42.07 9.56
C TYR A 380 8.91 -42.43 9.54
N ARG A 381 9.77 -41.41 9.65
CA ARG A 381 11.25 -41.56 9.66
C ARG A 381 11.84 -42.33 8.47
N ALA A 382 11.18 -42.30 7.31
CA ALA A 382 11.77 -42.70 6.04
C ALA A 382 12.87 -41.72 5.62
N SER A 383 14.01 -42.22 5.13
CA SER A 383 15.11 -41.39 4.67
C SER A 383 15.82 -41.97 3.45
N THR A 384 16.14 -41.12 2.48
CA THR A 384 17.00 -41.46 1.33
C THR A 384 18.47 -41.13 1.61
N ASN A 385 18.84 -40.89 2.88
CA ASN A 385 20.18 -40.57 3.33
C ASN A 385 20.66 -41.67 4.29
N SER A 386 21.93 -42.08 4.16
CA SER A 386 22.49 -43.20 4.92
C SER A 386 22.60 -42.95 6.43
N THR A 387 22.60 -41.70 6.89
CA THR A 387 22.72 -41.29 8.30
C THR A 387 21.70 -40.21 8.71
N VAL A 388 20.49 -40.62 9.12
CA VAL A 388 19.55 -39.69 9.78
C VAL A 388 19.23 -40.12 11.20
N ALA A 389 20.08 -39.70 12.14
CA ALA A 389 19.90 -39.87 13.58
C ALA A 389 20.29 -38.62 14.36
N SER A 390 19.47 -37.56 14.30
CA SER A 390 19.24 -36.70 15.47
C SER A 390 17.88 -36.01 15.41
N PRO A 391 17.07 -36.05 16.49
CA PRO A 391 15.80 -35.33 16.57
C PRO A 391 16.02 -33.89 17.05
N GLY A 392 16.20 -32.94 16.14
CA GLY A 392 16.23 -31.52 16.51
C GLY A 392 16.36 -30.55 15.34
N PRO A 393 15.48 -29.54 15.22
CA PRO A 393 15.78 -28.33 14.45
C PRO A 393 17.07 -27.68 15.01
N PRO A 394 17.96 -27.10 14.18
CA PRO A 394 17.80 -26.80 12.75
C PRO A 394 18.76 -27.60 11.85
N VAL A 395 19.27 -28.77 12.27
CA VAL A 395 20.22 -29.54 11.45
C VAL A 395 19.53 -30.15 10.23
N ASN A 396 19.94 -29.73 9.03
CA ASN A 396 19.50 -30.31 7.77
C ASN A 396 20.07 -31.74 7.66
N PRO A 397 19.24 -32.80 7.59
CA PRO A 397 19.73 -34.18 7.45
C PRO A 397 20.61 -34.38 6.21
N CYS A 398 20.36 -33.62 5.16
CA CYS A 398 20.98 -33.80 3.84
C CYS A 398 22.41 -33.24 3.73
N SER A 399 22.96 -32.66 4.81
CA SER A 399 24.33 -32.15 4.86
C SER A 399 25.34 -33.09 5.53
N ALA A 400 24.94 -34.32 5.90
CA ALA A 400 25.80 -35.33 6.50
C ALA A 400 25.46 -36.72 5.94
N GLY A 401 26.43 -37.63 5.85
CA GLY A 401 26.23 -38.97 5.28
C GLY A 401 26.17 -38.98 3.75
N THR A 402 25.60 -40.06 3.21
CA THR A 402 25.45 -40.29 1.76
C THR A 402 24.00 -40.03 1.36
N ASN A 403 23.78 -39.13 0.41
CA ASN A 403 22.48 -38.87 -0.19
C ASN A 403 22.26 -39.82 -1.36
N HIS A 404 21.26 -40.70 -1.29
CA HIS A 404 20.99 -41.68 -2.34
C HIS A 404 20.05 -41.15 -3.42
N THR A 405 20.59 -40.99 -4.62
CA THR A 405 19.91 -40.44 -5.79
C THR A 405 18.91 -41.45 -6.35
N GLY A 406 17.71 -40.99 -6.72
CA GLY A 406 16.65 -41.84 -7.28
C GLY A 406 16.02 -42.84 -6.31
N ALA A 407 16.39 -42.83 -5.02
CA ALA A 407 15.87 -43.78 -4.04
C ALA A 407 14.44 -43.43 -3.58
N PHE A 408 13.59 -44.45 -3.44
CA PHE A 408 12.21 -44.37 -2.98
C PHE A 408 12.07 -45.13 -1.67
N VAL A 409 11.75 -44.43 -0.59
CA VAL A 409 11.75 -44.98 0.77
C VAL A 409 10.39 -44.78 1.44
N PHE A 410 9.76 -45.89 1.83
CA PHE A 410 8.51 -45.90 2.59
C PHE A 410 8.74 -46.46 4.00
N GLY A 411 8.31 -45.74 5.03
CA GLY A 411 8.46 -46.14 6.43
C GLY A 411 7.14 -46.06 7.21
N ASP A 412 6.75 -47.16 7.85
CA ASP A 412 5.65 -47.21 8.82
C ASP A 412 6.04 -46.71 10.21
N GLU A 413 5.07 -46.52 11.10
CA GLU A 413 5.29 -45.91 12.44
C GLU A 413 5.92 -46.87 13.47
N SER A 414 5.98 -48.18 13.18
CA SER A 414 6.31 -49.28 14.12
C SER A 414 7.62 -49.17 14.92
N THR A 415 8.51 -48.24 14.61
CA THR A 415 9.72 -47.96 15.38
C THR A 415 10.19 -46.52 15.22
N THR A 416 10.84 -46.01 16.27
CA THR A 416 11.54 -44.72 16.26
C THR A 416 12.90 -44.75 15.55
N THR A 417 13.35 -45.90 15.06
CA THR A 417 14.55 -45.98 14.20
C THR A 417 14.22 -45.57 12.78
N SER A 418 15.06 -44.69 12.22
CA SER A 418 14.96 -44.26 10.83
C SER A 418 15.15 -45.44 9.87
N PHE A 419 14.37 -45.47 8.80
CA PHE A 419 14.52 -46.45 7.73
C PHE A 419 15.20 -45.75 6.57
N ASN A 420 16.46 -46.11 6.32
CA ASN A 420 17.34 -45.41 5.40
C ASN A 420 17.53 -46.22 4.12
N ALA A 421 17.60 -45.56 2.96
CA ALA A 421 18.18 -46.15 1.76
C ALA A 421 19.67 -46.49 1.99
N VAL A 422 20.14 -47.50 1.27
CA VAL A 422 21.54 -47.97 1.28
C VAL A 422 22.18 -47.95 -0.11
N ALA A 423 21.39 -47.71 -1.17
CA ALA A 423 21.89 -47.58 -2.54
C ALA A 423 21.11 -46.51 -3.35
N ASP A 424 21.74 -46.01 -4.41
CA ASP A 424 21.07 -45.19 -5.42
C ASP A 424 20.05 -46.03 -6.21
N ASN A 425 18.94 -45.41 -6.61
CA ASN A 425 17.82 -46.00 -7.34
C ASN A 425 17.13 -47.18 -6.61
N GLU A 426 17.33 -47.31 -5.30
CA GLU A 426 16.69 -48.33 -4.47
C GLU A 426 15.19 -48.04 -4.24
N PHE A 427 14.34 -49.06 -4.32
CA PHE A 427 13.00 -49.03 -3.71
C PHE A 427 13.03 -49.77 -2.37
N ALA A 428 13.05 -49.03 -1.27
CA ALA A 428 13.05 -49.57 0.09
C ALA A 428 11.67 -49.35 0.74
N ALA A 429 11.08 -50.40 1.31
CA ALA A 429 9.82 -50.27 2.05
C ALA A 429 9.83 -51.06 3.37
N ARG A 430 9.42 -50.39 4.46
CA ARG A 430 9.14 -51.00 5.76
C ARG A 430 7.66 -50.91 6.07
N ALA A 431 7.05 -52.06 6.32
CA ALA A 431 5.69 -52.19 6.85
C ALA A 431 5.69 -53.37 7.84
N ALA A 432 5.81 -53.12 9.14
CA ALA A 432 5.88 -54.19 10.15
C ALA A 432 4.59 -55.04 10.23
N GLY A 433 3.45 -54.47 9.83
CA GLY A 433 2.19 -55.19 9.65
C GLY A 433 2.13 -56.11 8.42
N GLY A 434 3.17 -56.12 7.58
CA GLY A 434 3.24 -56.88 6.34
C GLY A 434 2.68 -56.15 5.11
N PHE A 435 2.82 -56.78 3.94
CA PHE A 435 2.37 -56.26 2.66
C PHE A 435 1.25 -57.12 2.05
N ARG A 436 0.37 -56.50 1.26
CA ARG A 436 -0.75 -57.16 0.57
C ARG A 436 -0.81 -56.68 -0.88
N PHE A 437 -0.69 -57.62 -1.81
CA PHE A 437 -0.77 -57.38 -3.24
C PHE A 437 -2.01 -58.08 -3.80
N ARG A 438 -2.81 -57.38 -4.62
CA ARG A 438 -4.02 -57.90 -5.25
C ARG A 438 -4.08 -57.45 -6.70
N THR A 439 -4.45 -58.35 -7.60
CA THR A 439 -4.44 -58.12 -9.06
C THR A 439 -5.83 -58.11 -9.69
N ASN A 440 -6.89 -58.25 -8.89
CA ASN A 440 -8.27 -58.12 -9.35
C ASN A 440 -9.15 -57.34 -8.36
N ALA A 441 -10.24 -56.75 -8.86
CA ALA A 441 -11.14 -55.91 -8.06
C ALA A 441 -11.87 -56.68 -6.95
N ALA A 442 -12.12 -57.98 -7.13
CA ALA A 442 -12.68 -58.87 -6.12
C ALA A 442 -11.70 -59.23 -4.99
N LEU A 443 -10.43 -58.84 -5.11
CA LEU A 443 -9.34 -59.14 -4.16
C LEU A 443 -9.10 -60.65 -3.93
N THR A 444 -9.55 -61.53 -4.82
CA THR A 444 -9.37 -62.98 -4.71
C THR A 444 -8.02 -63.48 -5.23
N THR A 445 -7.36 -62.72 -6.12
CA THR A 445 -6.06 -63.08 -6.71
C THR A 445 -4.96 -62.17 -6.18
N GLY A 446 -3.84 -62.76 -5.77
CA GLY A 446 -2.65 -62.04 -5.29
C GLY A 446 -1.91 -62.77 -4.15
N CYS A 447 -0.99 -62.06 -3.51
CA CYS A 447 -0.13 -62.59 -2.45
C CYS A 447 0.00 -61.60 -1.29
N ASN A 448 0.21 -62.10 -0.07
CA ASN A 448 0.61 -61.29 1.07
C ASN A 448 2.03 -61.65 1.50
N LEU A 449 2.81 -60.69 1.99
CA LEU A 449 4.02 -60.93 2.80
C LEU A 449 3.63 -60.63 4.26
N PRO A 450 3.33 -61.65 5.09
CA PRO A 450 2.80 -61.41 6.44
C PRO A 450 3.76 -60.65 7.37
N ALA A 451 3.23 -60.03 8.41
CA ALA A 451 4.01 -59.42 9.48
C ALA A 451 5.10 -60.37 10.01
N GLY A 452 6.35 -59.91 10.05
CA GLY A 452 7.50 -60.71 10.50
C GLY A 452 7.90 -61.90 9.62
N SER A 453 7.30 -62.06 8.43
CA SER A 453 7.61 -63.15 7.49
C SER A 453 8.54 -62.70 6.36
N GLY A 454 9.47 -63.58 5.96
CA GLY A 454 10.24 -63.45 4.72
C GLY A 454 9.63 -64.21 3.53
N VAL A 455 8.43 -64.78 3.68
CA VAL A 455 7.81 -65.69 2.71
C VAL A 455 6.50 -65.11 2.17
N PHE A 456 6.37 -65.07 0.84
CA PHE A 456 5.12 -64.74 0.15
C PHE A 456 4.09 -65.86 0.29
N SER A 457 2.87 -65.46 0.67
CA SER A 457 1.70 -66.32 0.85
C SER A 457 0.64 -65.96 -0.20
N CYS A 458 0.62 -66.71 -1.29
CA CYS A 458 -0.28 -66.48 -2.43
C CYS A 458 -1.61 -67.24 -2.29
N ALA A 459 -2.68 -66.67 -2.85
CA ALA A 459 -4.00 -67.28 -2.81
C ALA A 459 -4.01 -68.63 -3.56
N SER A 460 -4.32 -69.72 -2.86
CA SER A 460 -4.35 -71.08 -3.44
C SER A 460 -5.41 -72.00 -2.81
N THR A 461 -6.51 -71.44 -2.30
CA THR A 461 -7.69 -72.20 -1.87
C THR A 461 -8.45 -72.76 -3.08
N ARG A 462 -9.23 -73.83 -2.88
CA ARG A 462 -10.17 -74.34 -3.89
C ARG A 462 -11.30 -73.35 -4.20
N GLU A 463 -11.57 -72.40 -3.31
CA GLU A 463 -12.62 -71.37 -3.51
C GLU A 463 -12.25 -70.32 -4.57
N VAL A 464 -10.97 -70.24 -4.96
CA VAL A 464 -10.46 -69.31 -6.00
C VAL A 464 -9.83 -70.04 -7.19
N LYS A 465 -10.08 -71.35 -7.30
CA LYS A 465 -9.56 -72.22 -8.37
C LYS A 465 -10.68 -73.08 -8.92
N GLU A 466 -10.65 -73.33 -10.22
CA GLU A 466 -11.63 -74.14 -10.94
C GLU A 466 -10.92 -74.98 -12.01
N ASN A 467 -11.67 -75.75 -12.80
CA ASN A 467 -11.15 -76.60 -13.88
C ASN A 467 -10.08 -77.61 -13.42
N PHE A 468 -10.29 -78.24 -12.26
CA PHE A 468 -9.40 -79.27 -11.72
C PHE A 468 -9.38 -80.52 -12.62
N ALA A 469 -8.17 -80.97 -12.99
CA ALA A 469 -7.93 -82.22 -13.70
C ALA A 469 -6.90 -83.07 -12.93
N GLU A 470 -6.99 -84.40 -13.05
CA GLU A 470 -5.94 -85.31 -12.57
C GLU A 470 -4.75 -85.31 -13.52
N VAL A 471 -3.56 -85.62 -13.00
CA VAL A 471 -2.28 -85.55 -13.72
C VAL A 471 -1.55 -86.88 -13.58
N ASP A 472 -1.10 -87.47 -14.68
CA ASP A 472 -0.22 -88.65 -14.63
C ASP A 472 1.21 -88.22 -14.26
N GLY A 473 1.65 -88.66 -13.08
CA GLY A 473 3.00 -88.39 -12.59
C GLY A 473 4.12 -89.03 -13.43
N GLU A 474 3.85 -90.15 -14.11
CA GLU A 474 4.84 -90.78 -15.00
C GLU A 474 4.99 -90.00 -16.31
N GLU A 475 3.90 -89.42 -16.84
CA GLU A 475 3.95 -88.47 -17.96
C GLU A 475 4.72 -87.21 -17.59
N VAL A 476 4.46 -86.64 -16.40
CA VAL A 476 5.19 -85.47 -15.88
C VAL A 476 6.68 -85.78 -15.71
N LEU A 477 7.06 -86.97 -15.25
CA LEU A 477 8.47 -87.37 -15.20
C LEU A 477 9.10 -87.51 -16.58
N GLY A 478 8.39 -88.08 -17.55
CA GLY A 478 8.85 -88.17 -18.94
C GLY A 478 9.12 -86.80 -19.54
N LYS A 479 8.17 -85.87 -19.36
CA LYS A 479 8.29 -84.45 -19.76
C LYS A 479 9.45 -83.76 -19.03
N LEU A 480 9.52 -83.87 -17.71
CA LEU A 480 10.58 -83.22 -16.90
C LEU A 480 11.97 -83.72 -17.27
N ALA A 481 12.13 -85.01 -17.57
CA ALA A 481 13.40 -85.57 -18.02
C ALA A 481 13.87 -85.04 -19.39
N SER A 482 12.97 -84.47 -20.19
CA SER A 482 13.30 -83.83 -21.48
C SER A 482 13.60 -82.33 -21.36
N VAL A 483 13.24 -81.68 -20.25
CA VAL A 483 13.48 -80.24 -20.03
C VAL A 483 14.93 -80.01 -19.57
N PRO A 484 15.75 -79.23 -20.31
CA PRO A 484 17.11 -78.92 -19.89
C PRO A 484 17.10 -78.06 -18.61
N VAL A 485 17.85 -78.48 -17.59
CA VAL A 485 18.14 -77.65 -16.41
C VAL A 485 19.61 -77.25 -16.46
N VAL A 486 19.87 -75.96 -16.65
CA VAL A 486 21.22 -75.44 -16.89
C VAL A 486 21.59 -74.34 -15.91
N ARG A 487 22.89 -74.07 -15.79
CA ARG A 487 23.38 -72.88 -15.08
C ARG A 487 23.38 -71.69 -16.02
N TRP A 488 22.88 -70.55 -15.55
CA TRP A 488 22.75 -69.33 -16.34
C TRP A 488 22.97 -68.09 -15.48
N SER A 489 23.19 -66.95 -16.12
CA SER A 489 23.29 -65.61 -15.51
C SER A 489 22.53 -64.61 -16.36
N TYR A 490 21.97 -63.56 -15.76
CA TYR A 490 21.28 -62.53 -16.54
C TYR A 490 22.24 -61.76 -17.45
N ILE A 491 21.79 -61.45 -18.66
CA ILE A 491 22.51 -60.55 -19.57
C ILE A 491 22.50 -59.15 -18.92
N GLY A 492 23.68 -58.60 -18.67
CA GLY A 492 23.84 -57.27 -18.05
C GLY A 492 23.99 -57.28 -16.51
N ASP A 493 23.91 -58.44 -15.85
CA ASP A 493 24.27 -58.54 -14.43
C ASP A 493 25.80 -58.49 -14.26
N GLU A 494 26.31 -57.41 -13.67
CA GLU A 494 27.73 -57.19 -13.40
C GLU A 494 28.31 -58.23 -12.43
N SER A 495 27.51 -58.73 -11.47
CA SER A 495 27.94 -59.76 -10.52
C SER A 495 28.10 -61.13 -11.17
N ARG A 496 27.47 -61.33 -12.34
CA ARG A 496 27.36 -62.61 -13.06
C ARG A 496 26.92 -63.74 -12.12
N ALA A 497 25.90 -63.46 -11.30
CA ALA A 497 25.32 -64.42 -10.38
C ALA A 497 24.90 -65.67 -11.14
N ALA A 498 25.35 -66.84 -10.68
CA ALA A 498 25.03 -68.11 -11.31
C ALA A 498 23.73 -68.68 -10.72
N HIS A 499 22.68 -68.63 -11.51
CA HIS A 499 21.39 -69.26 -11.24
C HIS A 499 21.35 -70.68 -11.83
N LEU A 500 20.36 -71.48 -11.42
CA LEU A 500 20.12 -72.84 -11.89
C LEU A 500 18.63 -73.01 -12.15
N GLY A 501 18.26 -73.41 -13.37
CA GLY A 501 16.86 -73.65 -13.72
C GLY A 501 16.68 -73.97 -15.21
N PRO A 502 15.45 -74.31 -15.62
CA PRO A 502 15.09 -74.46 -17.03
C PRO A 502 14.92 -73.10 -17.72
N MET A 503 14.95 -73.11 -19.05
CA MET A 503 14.51 -71.96 -19.86
C MET A 503 12.98 -71.94 -19.95
N ALA A 504 12.40 -70.75 -20.17
CA ALA A 504 10.95 -70.58 -20.17
C ALA A 504 10.28 -71.27 -21.36
N GLU A 505 10.93 -71.23 -22.52
CA GLU A 505 10.47 -71.84 -23.76
C GLU A 505 10.39 -73.37 -23.64
N ASP A 506 11.43 -74.01 -23.12
CA ASP A 506 11.47 -75.47 -22.92
C ASP A 506 10.42 -75.92 -21.89
N PHE A 507 10.26 -75.16 -20.80
CA PHE A 507 9.25 -75.46 -19.78
C PHE A 507 7.82 -75.31 -20.31
N LYS A 508 7.54 -74.23 -21.06
CA LYS A 508 6.23 -74.01 -21.70
C LYS A 508 5.96 -75.06 -22.78
N ALA A 509 6.96 -75.44 -23.58
CA ALA A 509 6.80 -76.49 -24.59
C ALA A 509 6.53 -77.88 -23.98
N ALA A 510 7.10 -78.19 -22.82
CA ALA A 510 6.89 -79.48 -22.15
C ALA A 510 5.56 -79.57 -21.37
N PHE A 511 5.14 -78.48 -20.70
CA PHE A 511 4.02 -78.52 -19.75
C PHE A 511 2.82 -77.62 -20.09
N ASP A 512 2.97 -76.67 -21.01
CA ASP A 512 1.97 -75.66 -21.41
C ASP A 512 1.40 -74.80 -20.25
N LEU A 513 2.10 -74.70 -19.12
CA LEU A 513 1.69 -73.88 -17.97
C LEU A 513 2.08 -72.41 -18.12
N GLY A 514 1.30 -71.51 -17.50
CA GLY A 514 1.52 -70.06 -17.52
C GLY A 514 1.09 -69.34 -18.81
N ASP A 515 1.04 -68.00 -18.76
CA ASP A 515 0.46 -67.15 -19.81
C ASP A 515 1.42 -66.80 -20.97
N SER A 516 2.69 -67.21 -20.90
CA SER A 516 3.73 -66.86 -21.87
C SER A 516 4.84 -67.91 -21.93
N ASP A 517 5.50 -68.05 -23.09
CA ASP A 517 6.71 -68.85 -23.27
C ASP A 517 7.99 -68.14 -22.80
N LYS A 518 7.92 -66.88 -22.35
CA LYS A 518 9.07 -66.08 -21.88
C LYS A 518 9.18 -65.92 -20.37
N THR A 519 8.26 -66.51 -19.62
CA THR A 519 8.19 -66.40 -18.15
C THR A 519 7.78 -67.73 -17.52
N ILE A 520 8.44 -68.13 -16.43
CA ILE A 520 8.05 -69.31 -15.65
C ILE A 520 7.33 -68.88 -14.38
N GLY A 521 6.11 -69.38 -14.17
CA GLY A 521 5.41 -69.25 -12.89
C GLY A 521 6.11 -70.06 -11.79
N VAL A 522 6.57 -69.40 -10.73
CA VAL A 522 7.25 -70.08 -9.60
C VAL A 522 6.34 -71.13 -8.93
N GLN A 523 5.03 -70.88 -8.91
CA GLN A 523 4.04 -71.85 -8.43
C GLN A 523 3.90 -73.06 -9.35
N ASP A 524 4.00 -72.87 -10.67
CA ASP A 524 3.89 -73.95 -11.66
C ASP A 524 5.12 -74.86 -11.62
N LEU A 525 6.31 -74.28 -11.54
CA LEU A 525 7.57 -75.02 -11.36
C LEU A 525 7.56 -75.82 -10.04
N SER A 526 7.00 -75.24 -8.97
CA SER A 526 6.79 -75.95 -7.70
C SER A 526 5.77 -77.09 -7.83
N GLY A 527 4.68 -76.89 -8.59
CA GLY A 527 3.66 -77.92 -8.84
C GLY A 527 4.21 -79.12 -9.62
N VAL A 528 4.95 -78.87 -10.70
CA VAL A 528 5.65 -79.91 -11.47
C VAL A 528 6.62 -80.70 -10.59
N ALA A 529 7.42 -80.01 -9.75
CA ALA A 529 8.36 -80.66 -8.84
C ALA A 529 7.66 -81.57 -7.80
N LEU A 530 6.51 -81.15 -7.25
CA LEU A 530 5.71 -81.95 -6.32
C LEU A 530 5.15 -83.22 -6.97
N VAL A 531 4.60 -83.11 -8.19
CA VAL A 531 4.07 -84.26 -8.94
C VAL A 531 5.20 -85.22 -9.32
N ALA A 532 6.33 -84.70 -9.79
CA ALA A 532 7.52 -85.50 -10.09
C ALA A 532 8.05 -86.25 -8.87
N ALA A 533 8.09 -85.62 -7.68
CA ALA A 533 8.50 -86.27 -6.44
C ALA A 533 7.54 -87.39 -6.01
N GLN A 534 6.22 -87.19 -6.14
CA GLN A 534 5.22 -88.21 -5.87
C GLN A 534 5.35 -89.42 -6.82
N ALA A 535 5.61 -89.16 -8.10
CA ALA A 535 5.83 -90.19 -9.10
C ALA A 535 7.13 -90.99 -8.83
N LEU A 536 8.23 -90.30 -8.52
CA LEU A 536 9.51 -90.94 -8.18
C LEU A 536 9.40 -91.85 -6.96
N GLU A 537 8.67 -91.45 -5.92
CA GLU A 537 8.38 -92.34 -4.78
C GLU A 537 7.54 -93.54 -5.20
N LYS A 538 6.43 -93.34 -5.94
CA LYS A 538 5.60 -94.44 -6.43
C LYS A 538 6.42 -95.48 -7.21
N ARG A 539 7.31 -95.01 -8.10
CA ARG A 539 8.22 -95.85 -8.88
C ARG A 539 9.29 -96.53 -8.02
N THR A 540 9.89 -95.80 -7.08
CA THR A 540 10.93 -96.32 -6.17
C THR A 540 10.38 -97.41 -5.27
N ARG A 541 9.21 -97.20 -4.67
CA ARG A 541 8.53 -98.20 -3.83
C ARG A 541 8.20 -99.48 -4.59
N ALA A 542 7.62 -99.37 -5.78
CA ALA A 542 7.34 -100.53 -6.64
C ALA A 542 8.64 -101.29 -7.00
N MET A 543 9.73 -100.57 -7.30
CA MET A 543 11.03 -101.16 -7.59
C MET A 543 11.66 -101.84 -6.35
N VAL A 544 11.43 -101.32 -5.14
CA VAL A 544 11.87 -101.96 -3.87
C VAL A 544 11.06 -103.22 -3.57
N GLU A 545 9.74 -103.18 -3.76
CA GLU A 545 8.84 -104.35 -3.61
C GLU A 545 9.22 -105.47 -4.58
N GLU A 546 9.45 -105.14 -5.86
CA GLU A 546 9.91 -106.07 -6.88
C GLU A 546 11.28 -106.67 -6.53
N ASN A 547 12.25 -105.85 -6.09
CA ASN A 547 13.55 -106.35 -5.63
C ASN A 547 13.44 -107.26 -4.40
N ALA A 548 12.48 -107.00 -3.50
CA ALA A 548 12.23 -107.87 -2.34
C ALA A 548 11.66 -109.22 -2.78
N ARG A 549 10.73 -109.24 -3.74
CA ARG A 549 10.19 -110.46 -4.36
C ARG A 549 11.29 -111.27 -5.04
N LEU A 550 12.05 -110.65 -5.95
CA LEU A 550 13.14 -111.31 -6.68
C LEU A 550 14.23 -111.87 -5.75
N LYS A 551 14.55 -111.18 -4.64
CA LYS A 551 15.46 -111.71 -3.60
C LYS A 551 14.85 -112.85 -2.78
N SER A 552 13.52 -112.97 -2.70
CA SER A 552 12.86 -114.13 -2.11
C SER A 552 12.92 -115.33 -3.05
N GLU A 553 12.56 -115.12 -4.32
CA GLU A 553 12.58 -116.15 -5.37
C GLU A 553 14.00 -116.70 -5.60
N ASN A 554 15.01 -115.83 -5.67
CA ASN A 554 16.40 -116.28 -5.79
C ASN A 554 16.86 -117.14 -4.61
N ARG A 555 16.50 -116.80 -3.37
CA ARG A 555 16.82 -117.64 -2.20
C ARG A 555 16.14 -119.01 -2.27
N GLU A 556 14.87 -119.06 -2.68
CA GLU A 556 14.18 -120.34 -2.90
C GLU A 556 14.86 -121.17 -4.00
N LEU A 557 15.27 -120.52 -5.10
CA LEU A 557 15.99 -121.18 -6.20
C LEU A 557 17.38 -121.69 -5.78
N GLU A 558 18.14 -120.90 -5.03
CA GLU A 558 19.44 -121.30 -4.46
C GLU A 558 19.29 -122.52 -3.54
N GLU A 559 18.31 -122.50 -2.63
CA GLU A 559 18.01 -123.66 -1.78
C GLU A 559 17.56 -124.89 -2.59
N ARG A 560 16.76 -124.70 -3.65
CA ARG A 560 16.35 -125.78 -4.55
C ARG A 560 17.54 -126.35 -5.32
N LEU A 561 18.47 -125.50 -5.75
CA LEU A 561 19.69 -125.93 -6.43
C LEU A 561 20.57 -126.75 -5.49
N ALA A 562 20.80 -126.27 -4.26
CA ALA A 562 21.58 -126.99 -3.25
C ALA A 562 21.01 -128.40 -2.96
N ARG A 563 19.67 -128.52 -2.80
CA ARG A 563 18.97 -129.81 -2.64
C ARG A 563 19.09 -130.74 -3.85
N ILE A 564 19.41 -130.21 -5.04
CA ILE A 564 19.62 -130.99 -6.27
C ILE A 564 21.11 -131.36 -6.42
N GLU A 565 22.03 -130.44 -6.13
CA GLU A 565 23.48 -130.71 -6.09
C GLU A 565 23.81 -131.84 -5.11
N GLU A 566 23.23 -131.79 -3.90
CA GLU A 566 23.33 -132.84 -2.85
C GLU A 566 22.80 -134.20 -3.35
N ARG A 567 21.68 -134.22 -4.08
CA ARG A 567 21.10 -135.46 -4.66
C ARG A 567 21.89 -136.04 -5.82
N LEU A 568 22.70 -135.22 -6.50
CA LEU A 568 23.53 -135.63 -7.64
C LEU A 568 24.99 -135.91 -7.26
N GLY A 569 25.39 -135.67 -6.02
CA GLY A 569 26.77 -135.87 -5.54
C GLY A 569 27.78 -134.92 -6.20
N LEU A 570 27.32 -133.73 -6.61
CA LEU A 570 28.15 -132.73 -7.30
C LEU A 570 28.83 -131.73 -6.34
N ARG A 571 28.42 -131.75 -5.06
CA ARG A 571 29.05 -131.08 -3.91
C ARG A 571 28.87 -131.91 -2.65
#